data_AF-A0A6J8CWH2-F1
#
_entry.id   AF-A0A6J8CWH2-F1
#
_cell.length_a   1.000
_cell.length_b   1.000
_cell.length_c   1.000
_cell.angle_alpha   90.00
_cell.angle_beta   90.00
_cell.angle_gamma   90.00
#
_symmetry.space_group_name_H-M   'P 1'
#
loop_
_entity.id
_entity.type
_entity.pdbx_description
1 polymer ?
#
loop_
_entity_poly.entity_id
_entity_poly.type
_entity_poly.pdbx_seq_one_letter_code
_entity_poly.pdbx_strand_id
1 'polypeptide(L)'
;MKPLPTFEVSGHHHLKVSVEKLGKATPREDFKNMEKVFGDLPLDPELYKLDNFELESRCINGVKLEKNAQLTLMKDYLSGVNKRGECVMRYYQRYNFGRHWTREKLGIQSMSRKIRHTLCSDIMYDIDMKNAHPTLLSWYCHDNGIKCDGLDDFIENREQYIANWMTRTNATLDEVKELFLAIINRRRVKLTPDDPSWYKEFYSGMRHIMQSIVKLRPELYALAKQSKDNRGTNYNIDGTTVNYVMCSLENKALMIGFDFVTEQEIECGSLVFDGLMIYKDNVPPERLPETLKGCSQKVKEVIGCNITFTNKVMDEGYIYLWTHHRPHL
;
A
#
# COMPACT_ATOMS: atom_id res chain seq x y z
N MET A 1 -2.81 29.84 -4.84
CA MET A 1 -2.93 28.42 -4.45
C MET A 1 -2.86 28.36 -2.92
N LYS A 2 -3.88 27.82 -2.25
CA LYS A 2 -3.77 27.57 -0.80
C LYS A 2 -2.80 26.38 -0.58
N PRO A 3 -1.94 26.41 0.45
CA PRO A 3 -1.06 25.29 0.75
C PRO A 3 -1.86 24.03 1.06
N LEU A 4 -1.40 22.89 0.56
CA LEU A 4 -1.98 21.57 0.84
C LEU A 4 -1.66 21.17 2.29
N PRO A 5 -2.63 20.62 3.05
CA PRO A 5 -2.43 20.08 4.39
C PRO A 5 -1.33 19.01 4.39
N THR A 6 -0.48 19.08 5.40
CA THR A 6 0.65 18.19 5.68
C THR A 6 0.40 17.46 6.98
N PHE A 7 0.77 16.19 7.04
CA PHE A 7 1.01 15.49 8.30
C PHE A 7 2.37 14.82 8.21
N GLU A 8 3.03 14.70 9.37
CA GLU A 8 4.36 14.10 9.53
C GLU A 8 4.18 12.77 10.24
N VAL A 9 4.82 11.71 9.73
CA VAL A 9 5.01 10.47 10.47
C VAL A 9 6.49 10.44 10.84
N SER A 10 6.80 10.76 12.09
CA SER A 10 8.14 10.62 12.65
C SER A 10 8.13 9.48 13.67
N GLY A 11 8.94 8.47 13.44
CA GLY A 11 9.22 7.46 14.45
C GLY A 11 10.15 8.02 15.52
N HIS A 12 9.66 8.10 16.78
CA HIS A 12 10.42 7.95 18.03
C HIS A 12 9.59 8.32 19.28
N HIS A 13 9.77 7.49 20.32
CA HIS A 13 9.24 7.45 21.71
C HIS A 13 8.31 8.59 22.21
N HIS A 14 7.11 8.14 22.61
CA HIS A 14 6.05 8.77 23.44
C HIS A 14 5.81 10.29 23.29
N LEU A 15 4.69 10.68 22.68
CA LEU A 15 3.59 11.39 23.38
C LEU A 15 2.40 11.77 22.48
N LYS A 16 1.22 11.67 23.10
CA LYS A 16 -0.06 12.36 22.87
C LYS A 16 -0.11 13.44 21.78
N VAL A 17 -1.19 13.36 21.01
CA VAL A 17 -1.75 14.45 20.18
C VAL A 17 -1.80 15.77 20.98
N SER A 18 -0.96 16.74 20.61
CA SER A 18 -1.26 18.18 20.66
C SER A 18 -0.21 18.99 19.88
N VAL A 19 -0.69 20.07 19.27
CA VAL A 19 0.06 21.02 18.43
C VAL A 19 1.03 21.87 19.29
N GLU A 20 2.24 22.13 18.77
CA GLU A 20 3.29 23.05 19.25
C GLU A 20 4.08 22.71 20.54
N LYS A 21 5.36 22.29 20.40
CA LYS A 21 6.59 23.04 20.80
C LYS A 21 7.85 22.15 20.80
N LEU A 22 8.92 22.67 20.19
CA LEU A 22 10.31 22.21 20.27
C LEU A 22 10.84 22.23 21.72
N GLY A 23 11.55 21.17 22.15
CA GLY A 23 12.34 21.23 23.39
C GLY A 23 12.91 19.90 23.90
N LYS A 24 14.18 19.64 23.54
CA LYS A 24 15.24 18.88 24.25
C LYS A 24 14.83 17.81 25.28
N ALA A 25 15.13 16.55 24.99
CA ALA A 25 15.29 15.49 26.00
C ALA A 25 16.63 14.74 25.79
N THR A 26 17.40 14.62 26.87
CA THR A 26 18.70 13.93 26.95
C THR A 26 18.55 12.41 27.16
N PRO A 27 19.49 11.58 26.66
CA PRO A 27 19.38 10.11 26.73
C PRO A 27 19.60 9.53 28.14
N ARG A 28 18.87 8.45 28.46
CA ARG A 28 19.05 7.60 29.65
C ARG A 28 20.33 6.76 29.54
N GLU A 29 20.87 6.43 30.72
CA GLU A 29 22.21 5.86 30.96
C GLU A 29 22.38 4.41 30.45
N ASP A 30 21.27 3.78 30.08
CA ASP A 30 21.09 2.41 29.62
C ASP A 30 21.69 2.19 28.21
N PHE A 31 21.97 3.27 27.47
CA PHE A 31 22.46 3.25 26.09
C PHE A 31 24.00 3.24 25.95
N LYS A 32 24.76 3.40 27.04
CA LYS A 32 26.24 3.32 27.02
C LYS A 32 26.76 1.93 26.61
N ASN A 33 25.91 0.90 26.60
CA ASN A 33 26.31 -0.47 26.26
C ASN A 33 25.94 -0.92 24.83
N MET A 34 25.21 -0.12 24.03
CA MET A 34 24.92 -0.49 22.63
C MET A 34 26.04 -0.12 21.64
N GLU A 35 26.96 0.79 21.99
CA GLU A 35 28.20 1.00 21.22
C GLU A 35 29.07 -0.27 21.15
N LYS A 36 28.89 -1.23 22.08
CA LYS A 36 29.59 -2.53 22.03
C LYS A 36 28.98 -3.56 21.10
N VAL A 37 27.70 -3.44 20.72
CA VAL A 37 27.01 -4.47 19.92
C VAL A 37 27.23 -4.27 18.42
N PHE A 38 27.43 -3.03 17.98
CA PHE A 38 27.73 -2.70 16.58
C PHE A 38 29.15 -2.11 16.37
N GLY A 39 29.97 -2.11 17.43
CA GLY A 39 31.24 -1.38 17.48
C GLY A 39 32.38 -1.89 16.61
N ASP A 40 32.35 -3.14 16.14
CA ASP A 40 33.48 -3.71 15.38
C ASP A 40 33.05 -4.79 14.38
N LEU A 41 31.90 -4.62 13.71
CA LEU A 41 31.69 -5.37 12.47
C LEU A 41 32.51 -4.69 11.38
N PRO A 42 33.58 -5.31 10.83
CA PRO A 42 34.22 -4.77 9.65
C PRO A 42 33.16 -4.73 8.55
N LEU A 43 32.68 -3.53 8.25
CA LEU A 43 31.95 -3.27 7.02
C LEU A 43 32.93 -3.55 5.90
N ASP A 44 32.95 -4.79 5.40
CA ASP A 44 33.74 -5.15 4.24
C ASP A 44 33.24 -4.31 3.05
N PRO A 45 34.02 -3.35 2.56
CA PRO A 45 33.60 -2.46 1.47
C PRO A 45 33.35 -3.23 0.16
N GLU A 46 33.91 -4.44 0.00
CA GLU A 46 33.65 -5.33 -1.15
C GLU A 46 32.24 -5.93 -1.10
N LEU A 47 31.72 -6.22 0.11
CA LEU A 47 30.42 -6.89 0.32
C LEU A 47 29.21 -5.99 0.02
N TYR A 48 29.38 -4.68 0.18
CA TYR A 48 28.35 -3.65 -0.05
C TYR A 48 28.53 -2.88 -1.36
N LYS A 49 29.34 -3.40 -2.29
CA LYS A 49 29.35 -2.87 -3.66
C LYS A 49 27.95 -3.07 -4.24
N LEU A 50 27.22 -1.97 -4.34
CA LEU A 50 25.91 -1.84 -4.98
C LEU A 50 25.86 -2.51 -6.38
N ASP A 51 27.00 -2.66 -7.03
CA ASP A 51 27.17 -3.35 -8.31
C ASP A 51 26.91 -4.87 -8.24
N ASN A 52 27.09 -5.49 -7.06
CA ASN A 52 26.84 -6.92 -6.80
C ASN A 52 25.35 -7.26 -6.69
N PHE A 53 24.46 -6.25 -6.60
CA PHE A 53 23.02 -6.49 -6.63
C PHE A 53 22.56 -6.60 -8.09
N GLU A 54 21.94 -7.73 -8.43
CA GLU A 54 21.14 -7.87 -9.66
C GLU A 54 19.81 -7.12 -9.49
N LEU A 55 19.88 -5.79 -9.59
CA LEU A 55 18.69 -4.94 -9.53
C LEU A 55 17.87 -5.08 -10.80
N GLU A 56 16.71 -5.71 -10.69
CA GLU A 56 15.74 -5.86 -11.78
C GLU A 56 15.18 -4.50 -12.18
N SER A 57 14.82 -4.33 -13.45
CA SER A 57 14.18 -3.10 -13.92
C SER A 57 12.75 -2.95 -13.37
N ARG A 58 12.31 -1.72 -13.10
CA ARG A 58 10.94 -1.43 -12.61
C ARG A 58 10.23 -0.43 -13.50
N CYS A 59 8.95 -0.63 -13.81
CA CYS A 59 8.15 0.43 -14.43
C CYS A 59 7.51 1.36 -13.37
N ILE A 60 7.76 2.67 -13.45
CA ILE A 60 7.02 3.70 -12.70
C ILE A 60 6.35 4.62 -13.72
N ASN A 61 5.01 4.78 -13.64
CA ASN A 61 4.20 5.56 -14.57
C ASN A 61 4.41 5.18 -16.06
N GLY A 62 4.64 3.90 -16.35
CA GLY A 62 4.93 3.41 -17.70
C GLY A 62 6.37 3.63 -18.18
N VAL A 63 7.25 4.19 -17.35
CA VAL A 63 8.68 4.35 -17.65
C VAL A 63 9.47 3.25 -16.95
N LYS A 64 10.25 2.49 -17.74
CA LYS A 64 11.19 1.50 -17.22
C LYS A 64 12.39 2.20 -16.57
N LEU A 65 12.52 2.05 -15.27
CA LEU A 65 13.68 2.41 -14.47
C LEU A 65 14.68 1.27 -14.53
N GLU A 66 15.80 1.56 -15.17
CA GLU A 66 16.97 0.67 -15.26
C GLU A 66 17.74 0.65 -13.91
N LYS A 67 18.66 -0.32 -13.75
CA LYS A 67 19.49 -0.55 -12.54
C LYS A 67 20.03 0.74 -11.91
N ASN A 68 20.60 1.63 -12.72
CA ASN A 68 21.20 2.89 -12.25
C ASN A 68 20.22 3.83 -11.55
N ALA A 69 18.94 3.81 -11.94
CA ALA A 69 17.92 4.64 -11.31
C ALA A 69 17.53 4.11 -9.92
N GLN A 70 17.50 2.78 -9.73
CA GLN A 70 17.30 2.18 -8.41
C GLN A 70 18.49 2.42 -7.49
N LEU A 71 19.72 2.33 -8.01
CA LEU A 71 20.93 2.69 -7.28
C LEU A 71 20.93 4.15 -6.83
N THR A 72 20.48 5.06 -7.69
CA THR A 72 20.35 6.48 -7.35
C THR A 72 19.36 6.65 -6.21
N LEU A 73 18.18 6.00 -6.26
CA LEU A 73 17.20 6.04 -5.17
C LEU A 73 17.75 5.50 -3.84
N MET A 74 18.55 4.42 -3.86
CA MET A 74 19.15 3.86 -2.65
C MET A 74 20.22 4.78 -2.05
N LYS A 75 21.10 5.36 -2.89
CA LYS A 75 22.11 6.34 -2.46
C LYS A 75 21.47 7.60 -1.89
N ASP A 76 20.46 8.11 -2.58
CA ASP A 76 19.65 9.24 -2.15
C ASP A 76 19.01 8.93 -0.79
N TYR A 77 18.38 7.75 -0.63
CA TYR A 77 17.78 7.33 0.64
C TYR A 77 18.81 7.29 1.76
N LEU A 78 19.94 6.61 1.56
CA LEU A 78 21.02 6.52 2.54
C LEU A 78 21.57 7.89 2.92
N SER A 79 21.66 8.83 1.97
CA SER A 79 22.12 10.20 2.25
C SER A 79 21.16 11.01 3.13
N GLY A 80 19.87 10.64 3.14
CA GLY A 80 18.84 11.28 3.97
C GLY A 80 18.63 10.59 5.31
N VAL A 81 19.39 9.54 5.61
CA VAL A 81 19.33 8.83 6.88
C VAL A 81 20.15 9.58 7.94
N ASN A 82 19.60 9.73 9.15
CA ASN A 82 20.28 10.35 10.26
C ASN A 82 21.30 9.39 10.93
N LYS A 83 22.01 9.87 11.95
CA LYS A 83 23.02 9.07 12.67
C LYS A 83 22.48 7.80 13.35
N ARG A 84 21.16 7.69 13.50
CA ARG A 84 20.47 6.55 14.11
C ARG A 84 19.91 5.57 13.07
N GLY A 85 20.10 5.81 11.78
CA GLY A 85 19.53 4.95 10.75
C GLY A 85 18.11 5.34 10.31
N GLU A 86 17.56 6.46 10.77
CA GLU A 86 16.19 6.87 10.45
C GLU A 86 16.11 7.88 9.31
N CYS A 87 15.02 7.82 8.56
CA CYS A 87 14.62 8.82 7.57
C CYS A 87 13.19 9.29 7.86
N VAL A 88 12.98 10.60 8.00
CA VAL A 88 11.63 11.16 8.26
C VAL A 88 10.85 11.21 6.95
N MET A 89 9.66 10.59 6.93
CA MET A 89 8.78 10.62 5.76
C MET A 89 7.66 11.64 5.93
N ARG A 90 7.59 12.57 4.96
CA ARG A 90 6.52 13.56 4.87
C ARG A 90 5.53 13.16 3.80
N TYR A 91 4.25 13.09 4.14
CA TYR A 91 3.19 12.70 3.21
C TYR A 91 2.38 13.90 2.71
N TYR A 92 1.80 13.75 1.52
CA TYR A 92 0.79 14.66 0.98
C TYR A 92 -0.31 13.90 0.25
N GLN A 93 -1.49 14.49 0.16
CA GLN A 93 -2.55 14.01 -0.72
C GLN A 93 -2.72 14.95 -1.90
N ARG A 94 -3.07 14.39 -3.05
CA ARG A 94 -3.46 15.19 -4.22
C ARG A 94 -4.90 15.65 -4.01
N TYR A 95 -5.16 16.95 -4.10
CA TYR A 95 -6.49 17.53 -3.89
C TYR A 95 -7.12 17.17 -2.53
N ASN A 96 -6.28 16.94 -1.49
CA ASN A 96 -6.72 16.50 -0.15
C ASN A 96 -7.54 15.21 -0.17
N PHE A 97 -7.21 14.34 -1.12
CA PHE A 97 -8.03 13.18 -1.44
C PHE A 97 -7.20 11.98 -1.84
N GLY A 98 -7.70 10.79 -1.50
CA GLY A 98 -7.09 9.51 -1.86
C GLY A 98 -5.75 9.26 -1.19
N ARG A 99 -4.87 8.53 -1.86
CA ARG A 99 -3.61 8.02 -1.27
C ARG A 99 -2.67 9.12 -0.76
N HIS A 100 -1.97 8.77 0.31
CA HIS A 100 -0.83 9.50 0.83
C HIS A 100 0.44 9.18 0.04
N TRP A 101 1.04 10.21 -0.55
CA TRP A 101 2.26 10.13 -1.32
C TRP A 101 3.42 10.73 -0.54
N THR A 102 4.60 10.11 -0.59
CA THR A 102 5.81 10.72 -0.02
C THR A 102 6.18 11.99 -0.80
N ARG A 103 6.38 13.11 -0.09
CA ARG A 103 6.80 14.40 -0.68
C ARG A 103 8.25 14.35 -1.16
N GLU A 104 9.07 13.65 -0.40
CA GLU A 104 10.50 13.54 -0.67
C GLU A 104 10.76 12.42 -1.67
N LYS A 105 11.82 12.56 -2.47
CA LYS A 105 12.33 11.44 -3.28
C LYS A 105 12.73 10.25 -2.38
N LEU A 106 13.04 10.56 -1.12
CA LEU A 106 13.53 9.66 -0.08
C LEU A 106 12.35 9.09 0.69
N GLY A 107 11.86 7.94 0.25
CA GLY A 107 10.78 7.27 0.95
C GLY A 107 10.66 5.84 0.50
N ILE A 108 10.46 4.93 1.45
CA ILE A 108 10.38 3.50 1.16
C ILE A 108 9.22 3.16 0.18
N GLN A 109 8.19 4.01 0.16
CA GLN A 109 7.08 3.94 -0.80
C GLN A 109 7.55 3.95 -2.28
N SER A 110 8.64 4.66 -2.60
CA SER A 110 9.17 4.76 -3.96
C SER A 110 10.12 3.61 -4.33
N MET A 111 10.57 2.80 -3.37
CA MET A 111 11.49 1.68 -3.61
C MET A 111 10.78 0.48 -4.28
N SER A 112 11.56 -0.38 -4.94
CA SER A 112 11.03 -1.63 -5.49
C SER A 112 10.64 -2.59 -4.36
N ARG A 113 9.77 -3.55 -4.65
CA ARG A 113 9.33 -4.55 -3.66
C ARG A 113 10.53 -5.33 -3.11
N LYS A 114 11.41 -5.82 -3.98
CA LYS A 114 12.61 -6.56 -3.57
C LYS A 114 13.50 -5.76 -2.61
N ILE A 115 13.79 -4.49 -2.93
CA ILE A 115 14.58 -3.61 -2.06
C ILE A 115 13.85 -3.41 -0.71
N ARG A 116 12.54 -3.13 -0.74
CA ARG A 116 11.77 -2.97 0.51
C ARG A 116 11.82 -4.22 1.38
N HIS A 117 11.63 -5.39 0.79
CA HIS A 117 11.67 -6.65 1.54
C HIS A 117 13.04 -6.87 2.15
N THR A 118 14.14 -6.62 1.41
CA THR A 118 15.51 -6.69 1.94
C THR A 118 15.74 -5.76 3.13
N LEU A 119 15.20 -4.54 3.11
CA LEU A 119 15.44 -3.56 4.17
C LEU A 119 14.53 -3.73 5.39
N CYS A 120 13.34 -4.30 5.21
CA CYS A 120 12.29 -4.25 6.22
C CYS A 120 11.79 -5.60 6.71
N SER A 121 12.11 -6.72 6.05
CA SER A 121 11.57 -8.03 6.41
C SER A 121 11.83 -8.41 7.86
N ASP A 122 12.97 -7.97 8.42
CA ASP A 122 13.40 -8.35 9.77
C ASP A 122 12.77 -7.47 10.86
N ILE A 123 12.54 -6.19 10.54
CA ILE A 123 12.17 -5.15 11.51
C ILE A 123 10.71 -4.70 11.43
N MET A 124 10.00 -5.02 10.33
CA MET A 124 8.61 -4.56 10.12
C MET A 124 7.68 -5.67 9.62
N TYR A 125 6.38 -5.51 9.88
CA TYR A 125 5.31 -6.21 9.17
C TYR A 125 4.73 -5.30 8.07
N ASP A 126 4.37 -5.87 6.92
CA ASP A 126 3.62 -5.18 5.85
C ASP A 126 2.15 -5.58 5.98
N ILE A 127 1.32 -4.68 6.49
CA ILE A 127 -0.09 -4.93 6.71
C ILE A 127 -0.89 -4.29 5.58
N ASP A 128 -1.72 -5.08 4.90
CA ASP A 128 -2.50 -4.66 3.74
C ASP A 128 -3.95 -5.15 3.88
N MET A 129 -4.88 -4.51 3.17
CA MET A 129 -6.29 -4.90 3.14
C MET A 129 -6.53 -5.94 2.04
N LYS A 130 -6.97 -7.15 2.43
CA LYS A 130 -7.33 -8.21 1.49
C LYS A 130 -8.50 -7.74 0.63
N ASN A 131 -8.28 -7.72 -0.70
CA ASN A 131 -9.31 -7.45 -1.69
C ASN A 131 -10.03 -6.09 -1.50
N ALA A 132 -9.30 -5.07 -1.03
CA ALA A 132 -9.85 -3.77 -0.63
C ALA A 132 -10.83 -3.15 -1.61
N HIS A 133 -10.39 -2.95 -2.85
CA HIS A 133 -11.17 -2.25 -3.86
C HIS A 133 -12.55 -2.89 -4.14
N PRO A 134 -12.67 -4.17 -4.55
CA PRO A 134 -13.99 -4.76 -4.76
C PRO A 134 -14.82 -4.85 -3.48
N THR A 135 -14.23 -5.15 -2.31
CA THR A 135 -14.98 -5.23 -1.04
C THR A 135 -15.58 -3.89 -0.64
N LEU A 136 -14.80 -2.81 -0.71
CA LEU A 136 -15.28 -1.46 -0.42
C LEU A 136 -16.30 -0.97 -1.46
N LEU A 137 -16.16 -1.41 -2.72
CA LEU A 137 -17.08 -1.05 -3.80
C LEU A 137 -18.44 -1.72 -3.61
N SER A 138 -18.45 -3.00 -3.24
CA SER A 138 -19.66 -3.75 -2.88
C SER A 138 -20.37 -3.06 -1.70
N TRP A 139 -19.65 -2.78 -0.60
CA TRP A 139 -20.21 -2.05 0.54
C TRP A 139 -20.82 -0.70 0.13
N TYR A 140 -20.09 0.09 -0.67
CA TYR A 140 -20.57 1.38 -1.16
C TYR A 140 -21.84 1.23 -2.01
N CYS A 141 -21.92 0.19 -2.85
CA CYS A 141 -23.09 -0.07 -3.66
C CYS A 141 -24.31 -0.37 -2.77
N HIS A 142 -24.17 -1.25 -1.78
CA HIS A 142 -25.25 -1.57 -0.83
C HIS A 142 -25.70 -0.33 -0.03
N ASP A 143 -24.76 0.45 0.49
CA ASP A 143 -25.04 1.69 1.24
C ASP A 143 -25.80 2.73 0.41
N ASN A 144 -25.62 2.71 -0.92
CA ASN A 144 -26.25 3.67 -1.84
C ASN A 144 -27.37 3.05 -2.69
N GLY A 145 -27.83 1.83 -2.37
CA GLY A 145 -28.92 1.15 -3.09
C GLY A 145 -28.61 0.81 -4.55
N ILE A 146 -27.33 0.63 -4.89
CA ILE A 146 -26.87 0.23 -6.23
C ILE A 146 -26.81 -1.30 -6.29
N LYS A 147 -27.50 -1.90 -7.25
CA LYS A 147 -27.46 -3.35 -7.47
C LYS A 147 -26.04 -3.80 -7.88
N CYS A 148 -25.47 -4.75 -7.15
CA CYS A 148 -24.09 -5.23 -7.39
C CYS A 148 -23.90 -6.75 -7.28
N ASP A 149 -24.95 -7.56 -7.49
CA ASP A 149 -24.94 -9.02 -7.31
C ASP A 149 -23.72 -9.72 -7.95
N GLY A 150 -23.39 -9.38 -9.21
CA GLY A 150 -22.24 -10.00 -9.90
C GLY A 150 -20.87 -9.62 -9.31
N LEU A 151 -20.76 -8.48 -8.62
CA LEU A 151 -19.56 -8.12 -7.86
C LEU A 151 -19.52 -8.88 -6.53
N ASP A 152 -20.66 -9.00 -5.85
CA ASP A 152 -20.76 -9.74 -4.59
C ASP A 152 -20.39 -11.22 -4.78
N ASP A 153 -20.98 -11.84 -5.81
CA ASP A 153 -20.67 -13.21 -6.22
C ASP A 153 -19.18 -13.39 -6.58
N PHE A 154 -18.60 -12.43 -7.30
CA PHE A 154 -17.15 -12.44 -7.57
C PHE A 154 -16.30 -12.37 -6.30
N ILE A 155 -16.71 -11.60 -5.30
CA ILE A 155 -15.98 -11.47 -4.02
C ILE A 155 -16.05 -12.77 -3.23
N GLU A 156 -17.24 -13.36 -3.13
CA GLU A 156 -17.49 -14.60 -2.39
C GLU A 156 -16.76 -15.79 -3.03
N ASN A 157 -16.80 -15.90 -4.36
CA ASN A 157 -16.24 -17.03 -5.11
C ASN A 157 -14.87 -16.71 -5.74
N ARG A 158 -14.20 -15.64 -5.30
CA ARG A 158 -13.01 -15.06 -5.94
C ARG A 158 -11.90 -16.07 -6.24
N GLU A 159 -11.55 -16.90 -5.26
CA GLU A 159 -10.45 -17.86 -5.38
C GLU A 159 -10.78 -18.94 -6.42
N GLN A 160 -12.03 -19.43 -6.42
CA GLN A 160 -12.53 -20.37 -7.42
C GLN A 160 -12.56 -19.74 -8.82
N TYR A 161 -13.04 -18.51 -8.96
CA TYR A 161 -13.14 -17.83 -10.25
C TYR A 161 -11.78 -17.50 -10.85
N ILE A 162 -10.83 -17.09 -10.02
CA ILE A 162 -9.44 -16.91 -10.45
C ILE A 162 -8.84 -18.24 -10.92
N ALA A 163 -8.99 -19.32 -10.14
CA ALA A 163 -8.46 -20.63 -10.52
C ALA A 163 -9.09 -21.12 -11.83
N ASN A 164 -10.41 -21.01 -11.98
CA ASN A 164 -11.12 -21.36 -13.21
C ASN A 164 -10.62 -20.56 -14.41
N TRP A 165 -10.40 -19.25 -14.24
CA TRP A 165 -9.90 -18.40 -15.31
C TRP A 165 -8.47 -18.73 -15.70
N MET A 166 -7.58 -18.94 -14.72
CA MET A 166 -6.19 -19.38 -14.95
C MET A 166 -6.15 -20.67 -15.78
N THR A 167 -6.94 -21.68 -15.41
CA THR A 167 -7.02 -22.95 -16.17
C THR A 167 -7.56 -22.73 -17.58
N ARG A 168 -8.62 -21.92 -17.74
CA ARG A 168 -9.25 -21.67 -19.04
C ARG A 168 -8.34 -20.91 -20.00
N THR A 169 -7.55 -19.95 -19.52
CA THR A 169 -6.75 -19.07 -20.38
C THR A 169 -5.25 -19.34 -20.34
N ASN A 170 -4.81 -20.34 -19.56
CA ASN A 170 -3.40 -20.61 -19.25
C ASN A 170 -2.64 -19.36 -18.79
N ALA A 171 -3.32 -18.49 -18.03
CA ALA A 171 -2.75 -17.24 -17.50
C ALA A 171 -2.23 -17.44 -16.08
N THR A 172 -1.23 -16.66 -15.72
CA THR A 172 -0.70 -16.58 -14.35
C THR A 172 -1.70 -15.90 -13.41
N LEU A 173 -1.53 -16.13 -12.10
CA LEU A 173 -2.36 -15.51 -11.07
C LEU A 173 -2.35 -13.97 -11.17
N ASP A 174 -1.20 -13.38 -11.47
CA ASP A 174 -1.04 -11.93 -11.53
C ASP A 174 -1.72 -11.34 -12.78
N GLU A 175 -1.62 -12.00 -13.93
CA GLU A 175 -2.35 -11.59 -15.14
C GLU A 175 -3.87 -11.61 -14.93
N VAL A 176 -4.37 -12.64 -14.25
CA VAL A 176 -5.81 -12.77 -13.94
C VAL A 176 -6.27 -11.69 -12.95
N LYS A 177 -5.49 -11.43 -11.89
CA LYS A 177 -5.76 -10.32 -10.95
C LYS A 177 -5.76 -8.97 -11.67
N GLU A 178 -4.80 -8.74 -12.56
CA GLU A 178 -4.70 -7.51 -13.34
C GLU A 178 -5.91 -7.35 -14.27
N LEU A 179 -6.38 -8.43 -14.92
CA LEU A 179 -7.60 -8.40 -15.74
C LEU A 179 -8.81 -7.90 -14.94
N PHE A 180 -9.11 -8.52 -13.80
CA PHE A 180 -10.29 -8.16 -13.01
C PHE A 180 -10.17 -6.75 -12.41
N LEU A 181 -8.99 -6.37 -11.92
CA LEU A 181 -8.73 -5.02 -11.47
C LEU A 181 -8.91 -4.00 -12.60
N ALA A 182 -8.49 -4.33 -13.81
CA ALA A 182 -8.67 -3.48 -14.97
C ALA A 182 -10.14 -3.36 -15.36
N ILE A 183 -10.94 -4.44 -15.29
CA ILE A 183 -12.40 -4.40 -15.53
C ILE A 183 -13.08 -3.47 -14.53
N ILE A 184 -12.75 -3.59 -13.23
CA ILE A 184 -13.22 -2.68 -12.18
C ILE A 184 -12.91 -1.22 -12.56
N ASN A 185 -11.72 -0.99 -13.13
CA ASN A 185 -11.25 0.30 -13.63
C ASN A 185 -11.68 0.64 -15.08
N ARG A 186 -12.80 0.08 -15.56
CA ARG A 186 -13.45 0.33 -16.87
C ARG A 186 -12.85 -0.40 -18.08
N ARG A 187 -11.90 -1.34 -17.94
CA ARG A 187 -11.41 -2.10 -19.10
C ARG A 187 -12.60 -2.73 -19.82
N ARG A 188 -12.76 -2.40 -21.10
CA ARG A 188 -13.75 -3.05 -21.95
C ARG A 188 -13.18 -4.39 -22.38
N VAL A 189 -14.00 -5.42 -22.30
CA VAL A 189 -13.67 -6.76 -22.78
C VAL A 189 -14.71 -7.16 -23.84
N LYS A 190 -14.28 -8.01 -24.77
CA LYS A 190 -15.19 -8.64 -25.73
C LYS A 190 -15.68 -9.94 -25.10
N LEU A 191 -16.96 -9.99 -24.74
CA LEU A 191 -17.60 -11.21 -24.27
C LEU A 191 -17.88 -12.15 -25.45
N THR A 192 -17.74 -13.45 -25.21
CA THR A 192 -18.04 -14.52 -26.16
C THR A 192 -19.15 -15.42 -25.61
N PRO A 193 -19.88 -16.17 -26.47
CA PRO A 193 -20.88 -17.13 -26.01
C PRO A 193 -20.31 -18.17 -25.03
N ASP A 194 -19.06 -18.59 -25.23
CA ASP A 194 -18.40 -19.61 -24.40
C ASP A 194 -17.93 -19.09 -23.04
N ASP A 195 -17.99 -17.78 -22.80
CA ASP A 195 -17.56 -17.22 -21.51
C ASP A 195 -18.52 -17.63 -20.38
N PRO A 196 -17.99 -17.94 -19.19
CA PRO A 196 -18.82 -18.31 -18.03
C PRO A 196 -19.87 -17.25 -17.70
N SER A 197 -21.06 -17.68 -17.26
CA SER A 197 -22.14 -16.77 -16.88
C SER A 197 -21.72 -15.79 -15.78
N TRP A 198 -21.04 -16.27 -14.73
CA TRP A 198 -20.53 -15.42 -13.65
C TRP A 198 -19.63 -14.29 -14.16
N TYR A 199 -18.83 -14.53 -15.21
CA TYR A 199 -17.94 -13.51 -15.77
C TYR A 199 -18.72 -12.45 -16.56
N LYS A 200 -19.73 -12.89 -17.31
CA LYS A 200 -20.65 -11.99 -18.03
C LYS A 200 -21.47 -11.14 -17.04
N GLU A 201 -21.94 -11.74 -15.96
CA GLU A 201 -22.67 -11.09 -14.88
C GLU A 201 -21.80 -10.10 -14.11
N PHE A 202 -20.59 -10.50 -13.72
CA PHE A 202 -19.58 -9.61 -13.13
C PHE A 202 -19.32 -8.41 -14.05
N TYR A 203 -19.00 -8.64 -15.33
CA TYR A 203 -18.67 -7.56 -16.25
C TYR A 203 -19.86 -6.60 -16.45
N SER A 204 -21.05 -7.14 -16.72
CA SER A 204 -22.25 -6.31 -16.91
C SER A 204 -22.66 -5.56 -15.63
N GLY A 205 -22.54 -6.20 -14.47
CA GLY A 205 -22.71 -5.59 -13.15
C GLY A 205 -21.75 -4.43 -12.94
N MET A 206 -20.46 -4.60 -13.27
CA MET A 206 -19.47 -3.51 -13.20
C MET A 206 -19.81 -2.34 -14.14
N ARG A 207 -20.39 -2.60 -15.32
CA ARG A 207 -20.87 -1.51 -16.20
C ARG A 207 -22.02 -0.73 -15.57
N HIS A 208 -22.96 -1.43 -14.95
CA HIS A 208 -24.08 -0.82 -14.23
C HIS A 208 -23.59 0.02 -13.05
N ILE A 209 -22.78 -0.56 -12.17
CA ILE A 209 -22.21 0.11 -10.99
C ILE A 209 -21.52 1.41 -11.39
N MET A 210 -20.69 1.37 -12.44
CA MET A 210 -19.98 2.56 -12.92
C MET A 210 -20.91 3.67 -13.38
N GLN A 211 -21.97 3.33 -14.13
CA GLN A 211 -22.96 4.32 -14.57
C GLN A 211 -23.74 4.90 -13.40
N SER A 212 -24.08 4.06 -12.41
CA SER A 212 -24.77 4.49 -11.18
C SER A 212 -23.91 5.43 -10.35
N ILE A 213 -22.62 5.13 -10.16
CA ILE A 213 -21.67 6.00 -9.45
C ILE A 213 -21.50 7.34 -10.15
N VAL A 214 -21.33 7.35 -11.48
CA VAL A 214 -21.18 8.61 -12.24
C VAL A 214 -22.41 9.51 -12.09
N LYS A 215 -23.62 8.94 -12.10
CA LYS A 215 -24.86 9.69 -11.87
C LYS A 215 -24.98 10.20 -10.44
N LEU A 216 -24.56 9.38 -9.48
CA LEU A 216 -24.68 9.64 -8.05
C LEU A 216 -23.60 10.60 -7.50
N ARG A 217 -22.46 10.72 -8.18
CA ARG A 217 -21.32 11.56 -7.80
C ARG A 217 -20.91 12.52 -8.94
N PRO A 218 -21.81 13.42 -9.37
CA PRO A 218 -21.51 14.36 -10.47
C PRO A 218 -20.33 15.29 -10.16
N GLU A 219 -20.07 15.61 -8.90
CA GLU A 219 -18.93 16.39 -8.44
C GLU A 219 -17.59 15.68 -8.68
N LEU A 220 -17.52 14.37 -8.42
CA LEU A 220 -16.32 13.58 -8.71
C LEU A 220 -16.13 13.38 -10.22
N TYR A 221 -17.23 13.29 -10.98
CA TYR A 221 -17.16 13.25 -12.44
C TYR A 221 -16.58 14.55 -13.02
N ALA A 222 -17.03 15.71 -12.51
CA ALA A 222 -16.50 17.01 -12.91
C ALA A 222 -15.00 17.13 -12.58
N LEU A 223 -14.59 16.70 -11.38
CA LEU A 223 -13.18 16.65 -10.99
C LEU A 223 -12.36 15.71 -11.91
N ALA A 224 -12.90 14.54 -12.21
CA ALA A 224 -12.27 13.57 -13.11
C ALA A 224 -12.09 14.16 -14.51
N LYS A 225 -13.12 14.84 -15.04
CA LYS A 225 -13.07 15.53 -16.32
C LYS A 225 -12.00 16.63 -16.32
N GLN A 226 -12.00 17.51 -15.32
CA GLN A 226 -10.97 18.55 -15.17
C GLN A 226 -9.56 17.96 -15.14
N SER A 227 -9.34 16.88 -14.37
CA SER A 227 -8.04 16.21 -14.31
C SER A 227 -7.60 15.63 -15.67
N LYS A 228 -8.54 15.28 -16.55
CA LYS A 228 -8.29 14.69 -17.86
C LYS A 228 -8.03 15.78 -18.91
N ASP A 229 -8.83 16.85 -18.86
CA ASP A 229 -8.64 18.05 -19.69
C ASP A 229 -7.24 18.66 -19.44
N ASN A 230 -6.80 18.75 -18.18
CA ASN A 230 -5.44 19.18 -17.82
C ASN A 230 -4.31 18.32 -18.41
N ARG A 231 -4.63 17.08 -18.84
CA ARG A 231 -3.70 16.15 -19.50
C ARG A 231 -3.94 16.06 -21.02
N GLY A 232 -4.83 16.89 -21.57
CA GLY A 232 -5.17 16.88 -22.99
C GLY A 232 -5.89 15.61 -23.45
N THR A 233 -6.66 14.94 -22.58
CA THR A 233 -7.39 13.72 -22.92
C THR A 233 -8.79 13.72 -22.32
N ASN A 234 -9.72 12.98 -22.91
CA ASN A 234 -11.04 12.69 -22.32
C ASN A 234 -11.20 11.19 -22.02
N TYR A 235 -10.13 10.41 -22.12
CA TYR A 235 -10.16 8.97 -21.98
C TYR A 235 -10.40 8.55 -20.52
N ASN A 236 -11.34 7.63 -20.34
CA ASN A 236 -11.64 6.98 -19.07
C ASN A 236 -12.11 7.91 -17.92
N ILE A 237 -12.96 8.92 -18.20
CA ILE A 237 -13.52 9.80 -17.13
C ILE A 237 -14.36 8.98 -16.13
N ASP A 238 -15.28 8.13 -16.61
CA ASP A 238 -16.14 7.32 -15.74
C ASP A 238 -15.33 6.40 -14.80
N GLY A 239 -14.31 5.71 -15.32
CA GLY A 239 -13.46 4.86 -14.49
C GLY A 239 -12.59 5.67 -13.54
N THR A 240 -12.19 6.88 -13.93
CA THR A 240 -11.49 7.81 -13.01
C THR A 240 -12.42 8.28 -11.88
N THR A 241 -13.71 8.45 -12.17
CA THR A 241 -14.74 8.80 -11.16
C THR A 241 -14.89 7.69 -10.14
N VAL A 242 -15.03 6.44 -10.60
CA VAL A 242 -15.08 5.26 -9.71
C VAL A 242 -13.78 5.15 -8.90
N ASN A 243 -12.62 5.25 -9.56
CA ASN A 243 -11.34 5.19 -8.87
C ASN A 243 -11.18 6.29 -7.81
N TYR A 244 -11.77 7.47 -7.99
CA TYR A 244 -11.79 8.47 -6.93
C TYR A 244 -12.58 7.99 -5.72
N VAL A 245 -13.84 7.57 -5.89
CA VAL A 245 -14.63 6.99 -4.78
C VAL A 245 -13.83 5.92 -4.05
N MET A 246 -13.23 5.01 -4.80
CA MET A 246 -12.53 3.86 -4.24
C MET A 246 -11.25 4.23 -3.51
N CYS A 247 -10.39 5.07 -4.09
CA CYS A 247 -9.20 5.56 -3.38
C CYS A 247 -9.55 6.35 -2.11
N SER A 248 -10.71 7.01 -2.06
CA SER A 248 -11.19 7.68 -0.84
C SER A 248 -11.52 6.69 0.25
N LEU A 249 -12.29 5.65 -0.10
CA LEU A 249 -12.70 4.60 0.84
C LEU A 249 -11.52 3.77 1.31
N GLU A 250 -10.61 3.41 0.40
CA GLU A 250 -9.35 2.72 0.72
C GLU A 250 -8.53 3.55 1.71
N ASN A 251 -8.33 4.85 1.43
CA ASN A 251 -7.58 5.71 2.34
C ASN A 251 -8.29 5.85 3.71
N LYS A 252 -9.63 5.96 3.72
CA LYS A 252 -10.38 6.06 4.97
C LYS A 252 -10.21 4.79 5.82
N ALA A 253 -10.35 3.61 5.21
CA ALA A 253 -10.14 2.34 5.90
C ALA A 253 -8.69 2.16 6.38
N LEU A 254 -7.71 2.55 5.55
CA LEU A 254 -6.30 2.53 5.91
C LEU A 254 -6.00 3.43 7.11
N MET A 255 -6.52 4.66 7.12
CA MET A 255 -6.29 5.60 8.21
C MET A 255 -6.97 5.18 9.52
N ILE A 256 -8.13 4.52 9.46
CA ILE A 256 -8.75 3.91 10.65
C ILE A 256 -7.85 2.79 11.21
N GLY A 257 -7.26 1.97 10.33
CA GLY A 257 -6.27 0.97 10.74
C GLY A 257 -5.02 1.60 11.37
N PHE A 258 -4.53 2.69 10.78
CA PHE A 258 -3.41 3.48 11.31
C PHE A 258 -3.71 4.07 12.69
N ASP A 259 -4.88 4.67 12.88
CA ASP A 259 -5.31 5.24 14.15
C ASP A 259 -5.38 4.15 15.22
N PHE A 260 -5.98 2.99 14.89
CA PHE A 260 -6.04 1.85 15.79
C PHE A 260 -4.66 1.37 16.24
N VAL A 261 -3.71 1.13 15.31
CA VAL A 261 -2.37 0.67 15.72
C VAL A 261 -1.65 1.72 16.58
N THR A 262 -1.83 3.00 16.27
CA THR A 262 -1.23 4.09 17.04
C THR A 262 -1.81 4.18 18.45
N GLU A 263 -3.12 3.99 18.61
CA GLU A 263 -3.81 3.90 19.91
C GLU A 263 -3.30 2.71 20.75
N GLN A 264 -2.82 1.65 20.10
CA GLN A 264 -2.21 0.48 20.74
C GLN A 264 -0.70 0.65 21.03
N GLU A 265 -0.18 1.88 20.89
CA GLU A 265 1.24 2.23 21.02
C GLU A 265 2.16 1.42 20.08
N ILE A 266 1.60 0.98 18.94
CA ILE A 266 2.35 0.31 17.88
C ILE A 266 2.83 1.38 16.90
N GLU A 267 4.15 1.44 16.72
CA GLU A 267 4.76 2.41 15.83
C GLU A 267 4.57 2.02 14.36
N CYS A 268 3.92 2.90 13.59
CA CYS A 268 3.84 2.81 12.15
C CYS A 268 5.02 3.54 11.51
N GLY A 269 5.90 2.79 10.86
CA GLY A 269 7.09 3.35 10.21
C GLY A 269 6.80 3.89 8.80
N SER A 270 5.77 3.41 8.11
CA SER A 270 5.46 3.87 6.75
C SER A 270 4.04 3.59 6.29
N LEU A 271 3.47 4.51 5.52
CA LEU A 271 2.33 4.27 4.63
C LEU A 271 2.84 3.94 3.23
N VAL A 272 2.50 2.75 2.73
CA VAL A 272 2.90 2.26 1.40
C VAL A 272 1.65 1.98 0.56
N PHE A 273 1.23 3.00 -0.19
CA PHE A 273 0.00 2.97 -0.99
C PHE A 273 -1.23 2.66 -0.12
N ASP A 274 -1.78 1.44 -0.26
CA ASP A 274 -2.99 0.99 0.42
C ASP A 274 -2.66 0.09 1.64
N GLY A 275 -1.38 0.01 2.01
CA GLY A 275 -0.87 -0.74 3.17
C GLY A 275 -0.11 0.14 4.17
N LEU A 276 0.07 -0.42 5.37
CA LEU A 276 0.75 0.16 6.51
C LEU A 276 1.89 -0.76 6.96
N MET A 277 3.08 -0.21 7.14
CA MET A 277 4.22 -0.93 7.69
C MET A 277 4.39 -0.56 9.16
N ILE A 278 4.37 -1.56 10.04
CA ILE A 278 4.53 -1.38 11.49
C ILE A 278 5.80 -2.07 11.99
N TYR A 279 6.43 -1.51 13.01
CA TYR A 279 7.62 -2.12 13.62
C TYR A 279 7.27 -3.36 14.45
N LYS A 280 8.15 -4.36 14.40
CA LYS A 280 7.98 -5.62 15.14
C LYS A 280 8.30 -5.51 16.63
N ASP A 281 9.11 -4.53 17.03
CA ASP A 281 9.66 -4.41 18.39
C ASP A 281 8.60 -4.55 19.49
N ASN A 282 7.38 -4.05 19.26
CA ASN A 282 6.25 -4.15 20.20
C ASN A 282 5.09 -5.03 19.71
N VAL A 283 5.26 -5.76 18.60
CA VAL A 283 4.25 -6.65 18.03
C VAL A 283 4.89 -8.02 17.84
N PRO A 284 4.99 -8.85 18.89
CA PRO A 284 5.50 -10.19 18.70
C PRO A 284 4.52 -11.00 17.81
N PRO A 285 4.97 -12.08 17.13
CA PRO A 285 4.17 -12.81 16.15
C PRO A 285 2.79 -13.25 16.64
N GLU A 286 2.64 -13.57 17.92
CA GLU A 286 1.39 -13.95 18.57
C GLU A 286 0.39 -12.78 18.71
N ARG A 287 0.87 -11.53 18.81
CA ARG A 287 0.03 -10.32 18.89
C ARG A 287 -0.47 -9.88 17.52
N LEU A 288 0.27 -10.19 16.45
CA LEU A 288 -0.05 -9.73 15.10
C LEU A 288 -1.47 -10.11 14.63
N PRO A 289 -1.98 -11.35 14.80
CA PRO A 289 -3.34 -11.70 14.43
C PRO A 289 -4.41 -10.85 15.13
N GLU A 290 -4.21 -10.54 16.41
CA GLU A 290 -5.12 -9.69 17.18
C GLU A 290 -5.07 -8.24 16.71
N THR A 291 -3.88 -7.71 16.42
CA THR A 291 -3.70 -6.39 15.81
C THR A 291 -4.44 -6.28 14.47
N LEU A 292 -4.27 -7.25 13.58
CA LEU A 292 -4.95 -7.29 12.28
C LEU A 292 -6.47 -7.35 12.43
N LYS A 293 -6.97 -8.21 13.34
CA LYS A 293 -8.40 -8.32 13.66
C LYS A 293 -8.95 -7.00 14.21
N GLY A 294 -8.17 -6.32 15.06
CA GLY A 294 -8.51 -5.01 15.62
C GLY A 294 -8.67 -3.93 14.54
N CYS A 295 -7.74 -3.84 13.59
CA CYS A 295 -7.85 -2.94 12.43
C CYS A 295 -9.15 -3.20 11.64
N SER A 296 -9.42 -4.48 11.32
CA SER A 296 -10.64 -4.89 10.62
C SER A 296 -11.92 -4.54 11.37
N GLN A 297 -11.95 -4.81 12.67
CA GLN A 297 -13.08 -4.55 13.52
C GLN A 297 -13.35 -3.04 13.64
N LYS A 298 -12.30 -2.21 13.74
CA LYS A 298 -12.45 -0.75 13.77
C LYS A 298 -13.01 -0.19 12.47
N VAL A 299 -12.58 -0.71 11.31
CA VAL A 299 -13.19 -0.31 10.04
C VAL A 299 -14.67 -0.71 9.98
N LYS A 300 -15.03 -1.91 10.46
CA LYS A 300 -16.44 -2.32 10.56
C LYS A 300 -17.25 -1.40 11.47
N GLU A 301 -16.70 -0.99 12.61
CA GLU A 301 -17.38 -0.08 13.56
C GLU A 301 -17.61 1.31 12.97
N VAL A 302 -16.62 1.86 12.25
CA VAL A 302 -16.64 3.25 11.77
C VAL A 302 -17.28 3.40 10.38
N ILE A 303 -17.05 2.44 9.49
CA ILE A 303 -17.55 2.45 8.10
C ILE A 303 -18.75 1.52 7.94
N GLY A 304 -18.86 0.43 8.71
CA GLY A 304 -19.82 -0.64 8.46
C GLY A 304 -19.34 -1.67 7.43
N CYS A 305 -18.16 -1.47 6.85
CA CYS A 305 -17.59 -2.39 5.86
C CYS A 305 -16.77 -3.51 6.53
N ASN A 306 -17.04 -4.76 6.16
CA ASN A 306 -16.25 -5.92 6.61
C ASN A 306 -14.96 -6.06 5.78
N ILE A 307 -13.96 -5.20 6.01
CA ILE A 307 -12.64 -5.33 5.38
C ILE A 307 -11.70 -6.18 6.23
N THR A 308 -10.91 -7.05 5.59
CA THR A 308 -9.94 -7.90 6.29
C THR A 308 -8.53 -7.34 6.12
N PHE A 309 -7.86 -6.99 7.22
CA PHE A 309 -6.43 -6.69 7.21
C PHE A 309 -5.63 -8.00 7.32
N THR A 310 -4.53 -8.07 6.58
CA THR A 310 -3.65 -9.25 6.49
C THR A 310 -2.20 -8.82 6.50
N ASN A 311 -1.32 -9.67 7.04
CA ASN A 311 0.12 -9.51 6.87
C ASN A 311 0.55 -10.06 5.51
N LYS A 312 1.14 -9.21 4.69
CA LYS A 312 1.78 -9.57 3.44
C LYS A 312 3.24 -9.90 3.73
N VAL A 313 3.55 -11.19 3.74
CA VAL A 313 4.90 -11.67 4.06
C VAL A 313 5.90 -11.05 3.07
N MET A 314 7.00 -10.49 3.62
CA MET A 314 8.08 -9.93 2.83
C MET A 314 9.12 -11.00 2.48
N ASP A 315 8.81 -11.87 1.52
CA ASP A 315 9.65 -13.01 1.12
C ASP A 315 10.39 -12.83 -0.22
N GLU A 316 10.02 -11.81 -1.02
CA GLU A 316 10.69 -11.48 -2.29
C GLU A 316 12.00 -10.65 -2.17
N GLY A 317 12.64 -10.62 -1.01
CA GLY A 317 13.89 -9.86 -0.80
C GLY A 317 15.09 -10.43 -1.56
N TYR A 318 16.13 -9.63 -1.77
CA TYR A 318 17.44 -10.13 -2.19
C TYR A 318 18.00 -11.08 -1.14
N ILE A 319 18.11 -12.37 -1.48
CA ILE A 319 18.78 -13.37 -0.68
C ILE A 319 20.28 -13.11 -0.80
N TYR A 320 20.89 -12.55 0.24
CA TYR A 320 22.33 -12.77 0.42
C TYR A 320 22.52 -14.20 0.92
N LEU A 321 23.61 -14.84 0.48
CA LEU A 321 24.23 -15.96 1.18
C LEU A 321 24.69 -15.48 2.57
N TRP A 322 23.75 -15.19 3.47
CA TRP A 322 23.96 -14.87 4.89
C TRP A 322 24.31 -16.13 5.70
N THR A 323 24.76 -17.20 5.04
CA THR A 323 25.02 -18.51 5.66
C THR A 323 26.42 -18.67 6.20
N HIS A 324 27.37 -17.76 5.94
CA HIS A 324 28.74 -17.98 6.38
C HIS A 324 29.13 -17.33 7.70
N HIS A 325 28.52 -16.23 8.15
CA HIS A 325 28.95 -15.54 9.38
C HIS A 325 27.78 -15.12 10.30
N ARG A 326 27.05 -16.10 10.86
CA ARG A 326 26.45 -15.90 12.19
C ARG A 326 27.41 -16.49 13.22
N PRO A 327 28.12 -15.69 14.04
CA PRO A 327 28.55 -16.18 15.33
C PRO A 327 27.28 -16.54 16.10
N HIS A 328 27.23 -17.76 16.62
CA HIS A 328 26.18 -18.20 17.53
C HIS A 328 26.05 -17.19 18.68
N LEU A 329 24.87 -16.60 18.83
CA LEU A 329 24.41 -15.95 20.05
C LEU A 329 23.20 -16.72 20.56
#